data_AF-A0A7W2MGD7-F1
#
_entry.id   AF-A0A7W2MGD7-F1
#
_cell.length_a   1.000
_cell.length_b   1.000
_cell.length_c   1.000
_cell.angle_alpha   90.00
_cell.angle_beta   90.00
_cell.angle_gamma   90.00
#
_symmetry.space_group_name_H-M   'P 1'
#
loop_
_entity.id
_entity.type
_entity.pdbx_description
1 polymer ?
#
loop_
_entity_poly.entity_id
_entity_poly.type
_entity_poly.pdbx_seq_one_letter_code
_entity_poly.pdbx_strand_id
1 'polypeptide(L)'
;FEQLVERLNVPRSTAHTPLFQVMLTTNTDYGIENQSQQFSLPDVAMTPMHADTQTSKFDLEINLQLTPAGININCIYDTALFSHQHIAGFSEHLSHLLTGLAKVDSAANTLVSNLPMLSQTETEYLLHQLNDMIKTDAVDTCLHQAFEAQVMAKPEAIALVCGQQQLTYKELNNQANQLANYLSKQHQITAGNQIGLCVERSLDMVIGLLAIQKAGCAYVAIDTNAPASRINYMISNAHLKLVLTRKKQATKFLPHHDLKLVVLDDSDKIDLLMTHSAEDLKITKLNTASLAYINYTSGSTGQPKGVQVTNQNVSNLAYAMQEILAERGLVGNFKWAWNAPLVFDASVQALTQLAFGVELHLLTEEMRTDPGALAS
;
A
#
# COMPACT_ATOMS: atom_id res chain seq x y z
N PHE A 1 40.17 25.89 -4.96
CA PHE A 1 39.08 25.03 -5.45
C PHE A 1 39.46 24.33 -6.75
N GLU A 2 39.74 25.07 -7.83
CA GLU A 2 40.12 24.47 -9.14
C GLU A 2 41.23 23.41 -9.09
N GLN A 3 42.32 23.69 -8.36
CA GLN A 3 43.40 22.71 -8.18
C GLN A 3 42.95 21.42 -7.46
N LEU A 4 41.93 21.51 -6.60
CA LEU A 4 41.39 20.34 -5.89
C LEU A 4 40.51 19.51 -6.84
N VAL A 5 39.68 20.15 -7.66
CA VAL A 5 38.88 19.49 -8.71
C VAL A 5 39.78 18.73 -9.68
N GLU A 6 40.87 19.37 -10.12
CA GLU A 6 41.86 18.77 -11.02
C GLU A 6 42.57 17.56 -10.38
N ARG A 7 43.01 17.69 -9.12
CA ARG A 7 43.67 16.60 -8.40
C ARG A 7 42.74 15.41 -8.11
N LEU A 8 41.48 15.66 -7.80
CA LEU A 8 40.50 14.62 -7.53
C LEU A 8 39.93 13.98 -8.82
N ASN A 9 40.23 14.56 -9.99
CA ASN A 9 39.78 14.09 -11.31
C ASN A 9 38.27 13.84 -11.37
N VAL A 10 37.49 14.75 -10.77
CA VAL A 10 36.03 14.62 -10.72
C VAL A 10 35.42 15.01 -12.08
N PRO A 11 34.45 14.24 -12.62
CA PRO A 11 33.77 14.58 -13.85
C PRO A 11 33.17 15.99 -13.80
N ARG A 12 33.43 16.80 -14.84
CA ARG A 12 32.87 18.14 -14.96
C ARG A 12 31.48 18.08 -15.60
N SER A 13 30.57 18.89 -15.07
CA SER A 13 29.21 19.05 -15.56
C SER A 13 28.92 20.54 -15.77
N THR A 14 28.11 20.88 -16.77
CA THR A 14 27.55 22.22 -16.91
C THR A 14 26.27 22.41 -16.10
N ALA A 15 25.73 21.32 -15.52
CA ALA A 15 24.47 21.34 -14.77
C ALA A 15 24.66 21.55 -13.26
N HIS A 16 25.87 21.37 -12.73
CA HIS A 16 26.16 21.51 -11.30
C HIS A 16 27.66 21.68 -11.06
N THR A 17 28.00 22.24 -9.91
CA THR A 17 29.38 22.41 -9.45
C THR A 17 30.01 21.07 -9.04
N PRO A 18 31.32 20.86 -9.27
CA PRO A 18 31.93 19.52 -9.29
C PRO A 18 32.15 18.86 -7.93
N LEU A 19 32.13 19.60 -6.80
CA LEU A 19 32.45 19.04 -5.48
C LEU A 19 31.36 19.22 -4.43
N PHE A 20 30.59 20.31 -4.52
CA PHE A 20 29.49 20.60 -3.60
C PHE A 20 28.46 21.45 -4.34
N GLN A 21 27.20 21.34 -3.96
CA GLN A 21 26.08 22.07 -4.58
C GLN A 21 25.39 23.03 -3.60
N VAL A 22 25.73 22.92 -2.31
CA VAL A 22 25.24 23.82 -1.26
C VAL A 22 26.43 24.56 -0.65
N MET A 23 26.37 25.88 -0.66
CA MET A 23 27.36 26.74 0.00
C MET A 23 26.76 27.29 1.29
N LEU A 24 27.52 27.27 2.38
CA LEU A 24 27.18 28.00 3.60
C LEU A 24 28.27 29.01 3.91
N THR A 25 27.89 30.27 4.08
CA THR A 25 28.80 31.37 4.41
C THR A 25 28.37 32.04 5.70
N THR A 26 29.32 32.64 6.41
CA THR A 26 29.03 33.45 7.60
C THR A 26 30.02 34.59 7.74
N ASN A 27 29.58 35.70 8.35
CA ASN A 27 30.49 36.81 8.70
C ASN A 27 31.36 36.41 9.90
N THR A 28 32.65 36.74 9.82
CA THR A 28 33.65 36.36 10.84
C THR A 28 33.78 37.35 11.99
N ASP A 29 33.12 38.49 11.91
CA ASP A 29 33.23 39.61 12.85
C ASP A 29 32.16 39.60 13.95
N TYR A 30 31.23 38.64 13.95
CA TYR A 30 30.08 38.55 14.87
C TYR A 30 29.27 39.87 14.98
N GLY A 31 29.34 40.74 13.96
CA GLY A 31 28.74 42.07 13.99
C GLY A 31 29.40 43.07 14.96
N ILE A 32 30.62 42.77 15.44
CA ILE A 32 31.39 43.64 16.35
C ILE A 32 32.10 44.75 15.55
N GLU A 33 32.51 44.47 14.31
CA GLU A 33 32.93 45.50 13.36
C GLU A 33 31.73 45.96 12.54
N ASN A 34 30.91 46.84 13.10
CA ASN A 34 30.01 47.71 12.34
C ASN A 34 30.80 48.74 11.51
N GLN A 35 31.82 48.30 10.78
CA GLN A 35 32.31 49.01 9.63
C GLN A 35 31.61 48.39 8.42
N SER A 36 30.31 48.67 8.29
CA SER A 36 29.92 49.12 6.97
C SER A 36 30.93 50.21 6.64
N GLN A 37 31.80 49.97 5.66
CA GLN A 37 32.54 51.04 5.02
C GLN A 37 31.48 51.91 4.34
N GLN A 38 30.68 52.62 5.14
CA GLN A 38 29.93 53.77 4.70
C GLN A 38 31.03 54.74 4.31
N PHE A 39 31.33 54.71 3.02
CA PHE A 39 32.13 55.71 2.38
C PHE A 39 31.40 57.04 2.61
N SER A 40 31.81 57.75 3.66
CA SER A 40 31.13 58.97 4.09
C SER A 40 31.71 60.14 3.32
N LEU A 41 30.89 60.75 2.49
CA LEU A 41 31.20 62.05 1.90
C LEU A 41 30.50 63.14 2.72
N PRO A 42 31.16 64.26 3.02
CA PRO A 42 30.50 65.41 3.65
C PRO A 42 29.26 65.81 2.84
N ASP A 43 28.15 66.05 3.53
CA ASP A 43 26.89 66.57 2.96
C ASP A 43 26.20 65.67 1.91
N VAL A 44 26.56 64.37 1.83
CA VAL A 44 25.93 63.41 0.91
C VAL A 44 25.44 62.18 1.69
N ALA A 45 24.14 61.92 1.64
CA ALA A 45 23.56 60.66 2.10
C ALA A 45 23.73 59.59 1.01
N MET A 46 24.47 58.52 1.30
CA MET A 46 24.56 57.36 0.41
C MET A 46 23.75 56.19 0.95
N THR A 47 22.91 55.62 0.09
CA THR A 47 22.20 54.37 0.37
C THR A 47 22.66 53.31 -0.63
N PRO A 48 23.13 52.14 -0.18
CA PRO A 48 23.47 51.05 -1.10
C PRO A 48 22.21 50.61 -1.85
N MET A 49 22.27 50.64 -3.18
CA MET A 49 21.25 50.02 -4.02
C MET A 49 21.58 48.54 -4.16
N HIS A 50 20.68 47.68 -3.68
CA HIS A 50 20.75 46.25 -3.95
C HIS A 50 20.33 46.00 -5.40
N ALA A 51 21.08 45.15 -6.12
CA ALA A 51 20.70 44.76 -7.46
C ALA A 51 19.45 43.86 -7.43
N ASP A 52 18.49 44.13 -8.31
CA ASP A 52 17.23 43.36 -8.41
C ASP A 52 17.43 41.92 -8.90
N THR A 53 18.61 41.60 -9.44
CA THR A 53 18.95 40.28 -9.97
C THR A 53 20.13 39.68 -9.20
N GLN A 54 19.82 38.68 -8.37
CA GLN A 54 20.83 37.81 -7.80
C GLN A 54 20.95 36.56 -8.68
N THR A 55 22.17 36.27 -9.12
CA THR A 55 22.48 35.03 -9.86
C THR A 55 22.96 34.00 -8.85
N SER A 56 22.29 32.84 -8.81
CA SER A 56 22.75 31.70 -8.01
C SER A 56 23.98 31.09 -8.68
N LYS A 57 25.07 30.90 -7.95
CA LYS A 57 26.29 30.24 -8.48
C LYS A 57 26.33 28.76 -8.13
N PHE A 58 25.53 28.37 -7.15
CA PHE A 58 25.32 27.00 -6.67
C PHE A 58 23.82 26.70 -6.64
N ASP A 59 23.44 25.45 -6.42
CA ASP A 59 22.02 25.08 -6.31
C ASP A 59 21.35 25.82 -5.14
N LEU A 60 22.05 25.93 -4.00
CA LEU A 60 21.63 26.68 -2.82
C LEU A 60 22.82 27.33 -2.11
N GLU A 61 22.72 28.61 -1.78
CA GLU A 61 23.66 29.37 -0.97
C GLU A 61 22.94 29.87 0.28
N ILE A 62 23.44 29.50 1.46
CA ILE A 62 22.92 29.90 2.77
C ILE A 62 23.92 30.89 3.37
N ASN A 63 23.53 32.14 3.47
CA ASN A 63 24.35 33.20 4.06
C ASN A 63 23.84 33.48 5.48
N LEU A 64 24.65 33.17 6.48
CA LEU A 64 24.36 33.41 7.90
C LEU A 64 25.05 34.68 8.37
N GLN A 65 24.27 35.72 8.63
CA GLN A 65 24.77 36.95 9.23
C GLN A 65 24.49 36.94 10.74
N LEU A 66 25.55 36.72 11.52
CA LEU A 66 25.57 36.80 12.97
C LEU A 66 25.58 38.29 13.40
N THR A 67 24.64 38.67 14.25
CA THR A 67 24.52 40.01 14.84
C THR A 67 24.26 39.90 16.34
N PRO A 68 24.43 40.99 17.12
CA PRO A 68 24.05 41.00 18.53
C PRO A 68 22.56 40.70 18.78
N ALA A 69 21.69 40.91 17.78
CA ALA A 69 20.24 40.63 17.87
C ALA A 69 19.87 39.17 17.52
N GLY A 70 20.81 38.39 16.96
CA GLY A 70 20.57 37.03 16.50
C GLY A 70 21.19 36.76 15.12
N ILE A 71 20.70 35.72 14.45
CA ILE A 71 21.20 35.26 13.16
C ILE A 71 20.18 35.62 12.08
N ASN A 72 20.60 36.39 11.08
CA ASN A 72 19.84 36.57 9.85
C ASN A 72 20.28 35.52 8.82
N ILE A 73 19.31 34.86 8.19
CA ILE A 73 19.55 33.80 7.20
C ILE A 73 19.06 34.31 5.85
N ASN A 74 19.98 34.41 4.88
CA ASN A 74 19.64 34.77 3.50
C ASN A 74 19.98 33.60 2.55
N CYS A 75 18.95 33.04 1.92
CA CYS A 75 19.07 31.93 0.98
C CYS A 75 19.00 32.43 -0.46
N ILE A 76 20.04 32.16 -1.25
CA ILE A 76 20.07 32.37 -2.71
C ILE A 76 20.00 31.00 -3.36
N TYR A 77 19.12 30.79 -4.32
CA TYR A 77 18.86 29.45 -4.86
C TYR A 77 18.51 29.47 -6.33
N ASP A 78 18.75 28.34 -7.01
CA ASP A 78 18.32 28.12 -8.38
C ASP A 78 16.80 27.87 -8.44
N THR A 79 16.07 28.76 -9.08
CA THR A 79 14.61 28.68 -9.21
C THR A 79 14.15 27.59 -10.17
N ALA A 80 15.05 27.01 -10.98
CA ALA A 80 14.76 25.80 -11.75
C ALA A 80 14.71 24.55 -10.85
N LEU A 81 15.35 24.59 -9.68
CA LEU A 81 15.42 23.46 -8.73
C LEU A 81 14.48 23.67 -7.52
N PHE A 82 14.37 24.90 -7.02
CA PHE A 82 13.62 25.20 -5.80
C PHE A 82 12.53 26.24 -6.03
N SER A 83 11.34 25.96 -5.49
CA SER A 83 10.29 26.96 -5.35
C SER A 83 10.56 27.82 -4.13
N HIS A 84 10.03 29.05 -4.13
CA HIS A 84 10.08 29.91 -2.97
C HIS A 84 9.46 29.25 -1.73
N GLN A 85 8.37 28.49 -1.90
CA GLN A 85 7.72 27.78 -0.79
C GLN A 85 8.63 26.71 -0.18
N HIS A 86 9.41 25.98 -0.99
CA HIS A 86 10.37 25.01 -0.49
C HIS A 86 11.47 25.68 0.35
N ILE A 87 12.03 26.81 -0.13
CA ILE A 87 13.10 27.52 0.58
C ILE A 87 12.57 28.21 1.84
N ALA A 88 11.32 28.70 1.82
CA ALA A 88 10.67 29.23 3.01
C ALA A 88 10.54 28.15 4.10
N GLY A 89 10.02 26.97 3.76
CA GLY A 89 9.92 25.85 4.70
C GLY A 89 11.29 25.38 5.21
N PHE A 90 12.27 25.24 4.31
CA PHE A 90 13.65 24.92 4.70
C PHE A 90 14.23 25.95 5.68
N SER A 91 14.01 27.24 5.43
CA SER A 91 14.52 28.32 6.28
C SER A 91 13.83 28.33 7.65
N GLU A 92 12.54 28.02 7.71
CA GLU A 92 11.79 27.83 8.95
C GLU A 92 12.35 26.64 9.75
N HIS A 93 12.59 25.49 9.10
CA HIS A 93 13.20 24.31 9.73
C HIS A 93 14.61 24.59 10.27
N LEU A 94 15.44 25.30 9.51
CA LEU A 94 16.77 25.70 9.95
C LEU A 94 16.70 26.66 11.15
N SER A 95 15.76 27.60 11.14
CA SER A 95 15.51 28.51 12.27
C SER A 95 15.08 27.75 13.53
N HIS A 96 14.16 26.78 13.40
CA HIS A 96 13.74 25.92 14.51
C HIS A 96 14.88 25.09 15.08
N LEU A 97 15.71 24.49 14.21
CA LEU A 97 16.87 23.72 14.60
C LEU A 97 17.87 24.57 15.39
N LEU A 98 18.24 25.75 14.86
CA LEU A 98 19.18 26.66 15.51
C LEU A 98 18.64 27.19 16.84
N THR A 99 17.33 27.49 16.90
CA THR A 99 16.66 27.91 18.14
C THR A 99 16.63 26.78 19.16
N GLY A 100 16.40 25.53 18.72
CA GLY A 100 16.46 24.35 19.57
C GLY A 100 17.86 24.12 20.12
N LEU A 101 18.88 24.22 19.27
CA LEU A 101 20.29 24.10 19.65
C LEU A 101 20.68 25.15 20.69
N ALA A 102 20.25 26.40 20.53
CA ALA A 102 20.54 27.49 21.47
C ALA A 102 19.92 27.27 22.87
N LYS A 103 18.90 26.41 22.99
CA LYS A 103 18.25 26.06 24.27
C LYS A 103 18.89 24.85 24.95
N VAL A 104 19.78 24.13 24.28
CA VAL A 104 20.48 22.98 24.88
C VAL A 104 21.48 23.50 25.91
N ASP A 105 21.42 22.95 27.13
CA ASP A 105 22.45 23.20 28.13
C ASP A 105 23.80 22.66 27.64
N SER A 106 24.82 23.50 27.64
CA SER A 106 26.20 23.15 27.27
C SER A 106 26.78 21.99 28.08
N ALA A 107 26.27 21.71 29.28
CA ALA A 107 26.66 20.56 30.11
C ALA A 107 25.91 19.27 29.76
N ALA A 108 24.85 19.35 28.95
CA ALA A 108 24.05 18.21 28.55
C ALA A 108 24.59 17.56 27.27
N ASN A 109 24.81 16.24 27.30
CA ASN A 109 25.14 15.44 26.12
C ASN A 109 23.89 15.16 25.26
N THR A 110 23.27 16.21 24.73
CA THR A 110 22.10 16.07 23.86
C THR A 110 22.51 15.58 22.47
N LEU A 111 21.86 14.53 21.98
CA LEU A 111 22.08 14.05 20.62
C LEU A 111 21.50 15.05 19.61
N VAL A 112 22.24 15.32 18.52
CA VAL A 112 21.79 16.20 17.43
C VAL A 112 20.44 15.74 16.84
N SER A 113 20.19 14.43 16.81
CA SER A 113 18.92 13.84 16.33
C SER A 113 17.69 14.21 17.17
N ASN A 114 17.88 14.72 18.38
CA ASN A 114 16.81 15.10 19.29
C ASN A 114 16.48 16.60 19.21
N LEU A 115 17.20 17.36 18.39
CA LEU A 115 16.90 18.78 18.19
C LEU A 115 15.60 18.93 17.38
N PRO A 116 14.71 19.86 17.77
CA PRO A 116 13.47 20.08 17.04
C PRO A 116 13.76 20.74 15.69
N MET A 117 13.30 20.12 14.61
CA MET A 117 13.38 20.68 13.25
C MET A 117 12.03 21.20 12.76
N LEU A 118 10.94 20.51 13.11
CA LEU A 118 9.58 20.89 12.73
C LEU A 118 8.99 21.86 13.74
N SER A 119 8.13 22.76 13.26
CA SER A 119 7.32 23.58 14.16
C SER A 119 6.25 22.73 14.88
N GLN A 120 5.67 23.26 15.96
CA GLN A 120 4.55 22.60 16.62
C GLN A 120 3.34 22.48 15.69
N THR A 121 3.09 23.50 14.85
CA THR A 121 2.00 23.50 13.89
C THR A 121 2.19 22.43 12.81
N GLU A 122 3.40 22.25 12.29
CA GLU A 122 3.71 21.18 11.34
C GLU A 122 3.59 19.81 11.97
N THR A 123 4.08 19.65 13.21
CA THR A 123 3.95 18.40 13.96
C THR A 123 2.48 18.03 14.17
N GLU A 124 1.66 19.00 14.57
CA GLU A 124 0.20 18.84 14.72
C GLU A 124 -0.46 18.45 13.39
N TYR A 125 -0.09 19.13 12.31
CA TYR A 125 -0.60 18.82 10.98
C TYR A 125 -0.26 17.39 10.55
N LEU A 126 1.00 16.98 10.67
CA LEU A 126 1.49 15.67 10.23
C LEU A 126 0.99 14.51 11.09
N LEU A 127 0.92 14.70 12.41
CA LEU A 127 0.53 13.65 13.34
C LEU A 127 -0.98 13.54 13.54
N HIS A 128 -1.70 14.66 13.52
CA HIS A 128 -3.13 14.69 13.83
C HIS A 128 -3.96 14.98 12.60
N GLN A 129 -3.76 16.11 11.92
CA GLN A 129 -4.66 16.52 10.83
C GLN A 129 -4.62 15.57 9.62
N LEU A 130 -3.43 15.08 9.23
CA LEU A 130 -3.30 14.08 8.16
C LEU A 130 -3.82 12.69 8.57
N ASN A 131 -3.85 12.39 9.86
CA ASN A 131 -4.27 11.09 10.40
C ASN A 131 -5.69 11.14 11.01
N ASP A 132 -6.43 12.23 10.85
CA ASP A 132 -7.81 12.43 11.35
C ASP A 132 -8.86 11.62 10.55
N MET A 133 -8.42 10.50 9.96
CA MET A 133 -9.23 9.55 9.19
C MET A 133 -9.76 8.40 10.06
N ILE A 134 -9.57 8.46 11.38
CA ILE A 134 -10.11 7.45 12.31
C ILE A 134 -11.62 7.69 12.48
N LYS A 135 -12.41 7.26 11.50
CA LYS A 135 -13.87 7.42 11.49
C LYS A 135 -14.67 6.13 11.60
N THR A 136 -14.03 4.97 11.67
CA THR A 136 -14.76 3.70 11.75
C THR A 136 -14.70 3.13 13.16
N ASP A 137 -15.86 2.86 13.75
CA ASP A 137 -16.00 1.91 14.84
C ASP A 137 -15.24 0.60 14.52
N ALA A 138 -14.85 -0.15 15.54
CA ALA A 138 -14.18 -1.44 15.35
C ALA A 138 -15.01 -2.32 14.40
N VAL A 139 -14.45 -2.60 13.23
CA VAL A 139 -15.13 -3.43 12.23
C VAL A 139 -15.07 -4.89 12.69
N ASP A 140 -16.13 -5.37 13.32
CA ASP A 140 -16.21 -6.73 13.87
C ASP A 140 -16.82 -7.76 12.89
N THR A 141 -17.09 -7.35 11.65
CA THR A 141 -17.71 -8.21 10.62
C THR A 141 -16.65 -8.73 9.65
N CYS A 142 -16.60 -10.05 9.47
CA CYS A 142 -15.76 -10.67 8.44
C CYS A 142 -16.40 -10.53 7.06
N LEU A 143 -15.57 -10.57 6.00
CA LEU A 143 -16.04 -10.30 4.64
C LEU A 143 -17.15 -11.24 4.15
N HIS A 144 -17.05 -12.54 4.47
CA HIS A 144 -18.08 -13.52 4.10
C HIS A 144 -19.42 -13.25 4.79
N GLN A 145 -19.44 -12.70 6.01
CA GLN A 145 -20.66 -12.34 6.72
C GLN A 145 -21.34 -11.12 6.08
N ALA A 146 -20.54 -10.14 5.64
CA ALA A 146 -21.06 -9.01 4.87
C ALA A 146 -21.65 -9.48 3.53
N PHE A 147 -20.99 -10.43 2.85
CA PHE A 147 -21.54 -11.08 1.66
C PHE A 147 -22.85 -11.81 1.94
N GLU A 148 -22.95 -12.62 3.01
CA GLU A 148 -24.18 -13.31 3.42
C GLU A 148 -25.34 -12.33 3.67
N ALA A 149 -25.06 -11.17 4.28
CA ALA A 149 -26.06 -10.12 4.46
C ALA A 149 -26.59 -9.60 3.11
N GLN A 150 -25.74 -9.47 2.08
CA GLN A 150 -26.16 -9.10 0.73
C GLN A 150 -26.97 -10.20 0.04
N VAL A 151 -26.63 -11.47 0.28
CA VAL A 151 -27.40 -12.61 -0.24
C VAL A 151 -28.84 -12.56 0.29
N MET A 152 -29.02 -12.24 1.57
CA MET A 152 -30.35 -12.08 2.17
C MET A 152 -31.08 -10.85 1.63
N ALA A 153 -30.37 -9.74 1.39
CA ALA A 153 -30.97 -8.49 0.91
C ALA A 153 -31.35 -8.53 -0.57
N LYS A 154 -30.55 -9.19 -1.42
CA LYS A 154 -30.67 -9.15 -2.88
C LYS A 154 -30.38 -10.53 -3.53
N PRO A 155 -31.13 -11.58 -3.18
CA PRO A 155 -30.79 -12.96 -3.58
C PRO A 155 -30.72 -13.17 -5.10
N GLU A 156 -31.62 -12.54 -5.85
CA GLU A 156 -31.77 -12.71 -7.30
C GLU A 156 -30.94 -11.70 -8.12
N ALA A 157 -30.23 -10.77 -7.47
CA ALA A 157 -29.33 -9.86 -8.17
C ALA A 157 -28.09 -10.61 -8.67
N ILE A 158 -27.57 -10.20 -9.84
CA ILE A 158 -26.34 -10.78 -10.38
C ILE A 158 -25.16 -10.37 -9.51
N ALA A 159 -24.41 -11.37 -9.03
CA ALA A 159 -23.26 -11.19 -8.17
C ALA A 159 -21.95 -11.28 -8.95
N LEU A 160 -21.87 -12.24 -9.88
CA LEU A 160 -20.64 -12.58 -10.58
C LEU A 160 -20.92 -12.93 -12.03
N VAL A 161 -20.15 -12.32 -12.92
CA VAL A 161 -20.14 -12.58 -14.36
C VAL A 161 -18.74 -13.00 -14.79
N CYS A 162 -18.64 -14.05 -15.58
CA CYS A 162 -17.39 -14.54 -16.18
C CYS A 162 -17.67 -15.02 -17.61
N GLY A 163 -17.32 -14.21 -18.61
CA GLY A 163 -17.71 -14.47 -20.00
C GLY A 163 -19.22 -14.48 -20.15
N GLN A 164 -19.78 -15.58 -20.70
CA GLN A 164 -21.23 -15.77 -20.88
C GLN A 164 -21.93 -16.37 -19.66
N GLN A 165 -21.18 -16.75 -18.62
CA GLN A 165 -21.74 -17.34 -17.42
C GLN A 165 -21.96 -16.27 -16.36
N GLN A 166 -23.05 -16.38 -15.62
CA GLN A 166 -23.38 -15.49 -14.52
C GLN A 166 -23.98 -16.28 -13.36
N LEU A 167 -23.81 -15.77 -12.14
CA LEU A 167 -24.43 -16.29 -10.93
C LEU A 167 -25.11 -15.15 -10.17
N THR A 168 -26.32 -15.43 -9.67
CA THR A 168 -26.95 -14.56 -8.68
C THR A 168 -26.23 -14.65 -7.33
N TYR A 169 -26.50 -13.70 -6.43
CA TYR A 169 -26.00 -13.77 -5.05
C TYR A 169 -26.39 -15.08 -4.36
N LYS A 170 -27.64 -15.53 -4.54
CA LYS A 170 -28.13 -16.78 -3.98
C LYS A 170 -27.45 -18.00 -4.56
N GLU A 171 -27.27 -18.06 -5.89
CA GLU A 171 -26.60 -19.18 -6.55
C GLU A 171 -25.13 -19.28 -6.14
N LEU A 172 -24.43 -18.14 -6.12
CA LEU A 172 -23.03 -18.07 -5.68
C LEU A 172 -22.88 -18.50 -4.22
N ASN A 173 -23.78 -18.04 -3.34
CA ASN A 173 -23.77 -18.42 -1.92
C ASN A 173 -24.01 -19.92 -1.74
N ASN A 174 -25.01 -20.49 -2.43
CA ASN A 174 -25.33 -21.91 -2.33
C ASN A 174 -24.14 -22.78 -2.74
N GLN A 175 -23.49 -22.46 -3.85
CA GLN A 175 -22.33 -23.22 -4.33
C GLN A 175 -21.13 -23.08 -3.37
N ALA A 176 -20.88 -21.87 -2.85
CA ALA A 176 -19.83 -21.64 -1.86
C ALA A 176 -20.10 -22.38 -0.54
N ASN A 177 -21.36 -22.42 -0.09
CA ASN A 177 -21.78 -23.12 1.12
C ASN A 177 -21.66 -24.64 0.98
N GLN A 178 -22.08 -25.20 -0.16
CA GLN A 178 -21.92 -26.61 -0.46
C GLN A 178 -20.44 -27.02 -0.41
N LEU A 179 -19.57 -26.23 -1.04
CA LEU A 179 -18.14 -26.47 -1.00
C LEU A 179 -17.56 -26.30 0.41
N ALA A 180 -17.93 -25.27 1.16
CA ALA A 180 -17.48 -25.08 2.55
C ALA A 180 -17.88 -26.26 3.45
N ASN A 181 -19.13 -26.72 3.34
CA ASN A 181 -19.65 -27.88 4.08
C ASN A 181 -18.92 -29.17 3.68
N TYR A 182 -18.63 -29.36 2.38
CA TYR A 182 -17.83 -30.48 1.90
C TYR A 182 -16.40 -30.47 2.48
N LEU A 183 -15.72 -29.32 2.44
CA LEU A 183 -14.38 -29.16 3.00
C LEU A 183 -14.34 -29.47 4.49
N SER A 184 -15.34 -28.98 5.25
CA SER A 184 -15.44 -29.26 6.67
C SER A 184 -15.69 -30.76 6.95
N LYS A 185 -16.68 -31.38 6.30
CA LYS A 185 -17.08 -32.77 6.58
C LYS A 185 -16.10 -33.80 6.06
N GLN A 186 -15.63 -33.67 4.82
CA GLN A 186 -14.81 -34.69 4.16
C GLN A 186 -13.32 -34.55 4.49
N HIS A 187 -12.86 -33.32 4.70
CA HIS A 187 -11.45 -33.05 4.91
C HIS A 187 -11.09 -32.61 6.33
N GLN A 188 -12.08 -32.53 7.24
CA GLN A 188 -11.91 -32.12 8.64
C GLN A 188 -11.25 -30.74 8.77
N ILE A 189 -11.55 -29.87 7.82
CA ILE A 189 -11.10 -28.47 7.83
C ILE A 189 -11.86 -27.71 8.91
N THR A 190 -11.13 -26.92 9.68
CA THR A 190 -11.67 -26.06 10.75
C THR A 190 -11.08 -24.65 10.66
N ALA A 191 -11.74 -23.70 11.32
CA ALA A 191 -11.32 -22.30 11.33
C ALA A 191 -9.83 -22.14 11.71
N GLY A 192 -9.13 -21.26 11.00
CA GLY A 192 -7.70 -21.03 11.13
C GLY A 192 -6.81 -21.95 10.27
N ASN A 193 -7.36 -22.94 9.57
CA ASN A 193 -6.59 -23.69 8.57
C ASN A 193 -6.23 -22.80 7.36
N GLN A 194 -5.15 -23.17 6.68
CA GLN A 194 -4.68 -22.54 5.44
C GLN A 194 -4.95 -23.49 4.28
N ILE A 195 -5.59 -23.00 3.24
CA ILE A 195 -5.99 -23.79 2.07
C ILE A 195 -5.40 -23.16 0.82
N GLY A 196 -4.62 -23.92 0.07
CA GLY A 196 -4.12 -23.43 -1.21
C GLY A 196 -5.25 -23.29 -2.23
N LEU A 197 -5.22 -22.23 -3.03
CA LEU A 197 -6.16 -22.04 -4.14
C LEU A 197 -5.35 -21.82 -5.42
N CYS A 198 -5.39 -22.80 -6.31
CA CYS A 198 -4.69 -22.83 -7.59
C CYS A 198 -5.68 -23.10 -8.72
N VAL A 199 -6.41 -22.06 -9.12
CA VAL A 199 -7.53 -22.11 -10.06
C VAL A 199 -7.39 -20.96 -11.05
N GLU A 200 -7.62 -21.22 -12.34
CA GLU A 200 -7.65 -20.18 -13.37
C GLU A 200 -8.85 -19.24 -13.16
N ARG A 201 -8.91 -18.12 -13.88
CA ARG A 201 -10.04 -17.18 -13.76
C ARG A 201 -11.33 -17.88 -14.22
N SER A 202 -12.23 -18.15 -13.29
CA SER A 202 -13.53 -18.80 -13.52
C SER A 202 -14.48 -18.51 -12.36
N LEU A 203 -15.76 -18.91 -12.49
CA LEU A 203 -16.71 -18.90 -11.37
C LEU A 203 -16.18 -19.73 -10.20
N ASP A 204 -15.57 -20.90 -10.47
CA ASP A 204 -14.98 -21.79 -9.47
C ASP A 204 -13.92 -21.10 -8.60
N MET A 205 -13.19 -20.12 -9.15
CA MET A 205 -12.20 -19.35 -8.40
C MET A 205 -12.87 -18.57 -7.26
N VAL A 206 -13.97 -17.86 -7.57
CA VAL A 206 -14.69 -17.04 -6.58
C VAL A 206 -15.47 -17.92 -5.62
N ILE A 207 -16.09 -19.00 -6.11
CA ILE A 207 -16.74 -20.02 -5.27
C ILE A 207 -15.73 -20.60 -4.27
N GLY A 208 -14.52 -20.96 -4.74
CA GLY A 208 -13.44 -21.46 -3.89
C GLY A 208 -12.98 -20.46 -2.83
N LEU A 209 -12.83 -19.19 -3.20
CA LEU A 209 -12.48 -18.12 -2.25
C LEU A 209 -13.52 -17.97 -1.15
N LEU A 210 -14.80 -17.86 -1.53
CA LEU A 210 -15.90 -17.72 -0.58
C LEU A 210 -16.04 -18.97 0.29
N ALA A 211 -15.92 -20.17 -0.28
CA ALA A 211 -16.01 -21.42 0.47
C ALA A 211 -14.90 -21.55 1.53
N ILE A 212 -13.67 -21.16 1.19
CA ILE A 212 -12.54 -21.14 2.15
C ILE A 212 -12.84 -20.15 3.29
N GLN A 213 -13.29 -18.93 2.96
CA GLN A 213 -13.61 -17.91 3.96
C GLN A 213 -14.80 -18.32 4.85
N LYS A 214 -15.85 -18.90 4.27
CA LYS A 214 -17.02 -19.45 4.97
C LYS A 214 -16.67 -20.65 5.85
N ALA A 215 -15.60 -21.38 5.53
CA ALA A 215 -15.01 -22.40 6.39
C ALA A 215 -14.11 -21.81 7.51
N GLY A 216 -14.02 -20.47 7.61
CA GLY A 216 -13.21 -19.76 8.60
C GLY A 216 -11.71 -19.91 8.36
N CYS A 217 -11.33 -20.27 7.14
CA CYS A 217 -9.96 -20.57 6.74
C CYS A 217 -9.35 -19.42 5.93
N ALA A 218 -8.03 -19.37 5.88
CA ALA A 218 -7.31 -18.46 5.02
C ALA A 218 -6.97 -19.14 3.69
N TYR A 219 -7.19 -18.46 2.57
CA TYR A 219 -6.70 -18.96 1.29
C TYR A 219 -5.24 -18.56 1.09
N VAL A 220 -4.46 -19.45 0.49
CA VAL A 220 -3.12 -19.15 -0.01
C VAL A 220 -3.19 -19.12 -1.53
N ALA A 221 -3.07 -17.93 -2.12
CA ALA A 221 -3.19 -17.78 -3.56
C ALA A 221 -1.96 -18.37 -4.27
N ILE A 222 -2.20 -19.33 -5.16
CA ILE A 222 -1.15 -20.00 -5.95
C ILE A 222 -1.37 -19.68 -7.42
N ASP A 223 -0.36 -19.09 -8.04
CA ASP A 223 -0.37 -18.78 -9.47
C ASP A 223 -0.39 -20.10 -10.27
N THR A 224 -1.37 -20.24 -11.15
CA THR A 224 -1.49 -21.41 -12.03
C THR A 224 -0.34 -21.52 -13.01
N ASN A 225 0.42 -20.45 -13.26
CA ASN A 225 1.62 -20.43 -14.10
C ASN A 225 2.92 -20.60 -13.30
N ALA A 226 2.87 -20.65 -11.97
CA ALA A 226 4.08 -20.83 -11.18
C ALA A 226 4.82 -22.15 -11.51
N PRO A 227 6.16 -22.14 -11.50
CA PRO A 227 6.96 -23.36 -11.64
C PRO A 227 6.77 -24.26 -10.42
N ALA A 228 6.94 -25.57 -10.63
CA ALA A 228 6.74 -26.58 -9.57
C ALA A 228 7.60 -26.31 -8.32
N SER A 229 8.84 -25.83 -8.49
CA SER A 229 9.72 -25.47 -7.36
C SER A 229 9.11 -24.38 -6.46
N ARG A 230 8.47 -23.37 -7.05
CA ARG A 230 7.79 -22.30 -6.31
C ARG A 230 6.56 -22.83 -5.58
N ILE A 231 5.76 -23.65 -6.25
CA ILE A 231 4.58 -24.30 -5.66
C ILE A 231 4.99 -25.17 -4.46
N ASN A 232 6.02 -25.99 -4.63
CA ASN A 232 6.55 -26.88 -3.58
C ASN A 232 7.04 -26.09 -2.36
N TYR A 233 7.72 -24.97 -2.59
CA TYR A 233 8.13 -24.07 -1.53
C TYR A 233 6.93 -23.50 -0.78
N MET A 234 5.91 -23.00 -1.48
CA MET A 234 4.70 -22.44 -0.85
C MET A 234 3.93 -23.50 -0.05
N ILE A 235 3.76 -24.71 -0.57
CA ILE A 235 3.12 -25.82 0.15
C ILE A 235 3.85 -26.11 1.46
N SER A 236 5.19 -26.20 1.40
CA SER A 236 6.01 -26.51 2.57
C SER A 236 6.01 -25.37 3.57
N ASN A 237 6.15 -24.13 3.11
CA ASN A 237 6.27 -22.93 3.94
C ASN A 237 4.96 -22.54 4.62
N ALA A 238 3.82 -22.69 3.94
CA ALA A 238 2.49 -22.46 4.50
C ALA A 238 1.89 -23.72 5.14
N HIS A 239 2.64 -24.83 5.21
CA HIS A 239 2.17 -26.11 5.76
C HIS A 239 0.81 -26.55 5.21
N LEU A 240 0.61 -26.39 3.90
CA LEU A 240 -0.67 -26.68 3.25
C LEU A 240 -0.96 -28.18 3.34
N LYS A 241 -2.16 -28.51 3.82
CA LYS A 241 -2.69 -29.89 3.85
C LYS A 241 -3.73 -30.15 2.78
N LEU A 242 -4.27 -29.08 2.19
CA LEU A 242 -5.32 -29.14 1.19
C LEU A 242 -5.15 -28.01 0.16
N VAL A 243 -5.36 -28.35 -1.11
CA VAL A 243 -5.40 -27.38 -2.22
C VAL A 243 -6.68 -27.57 -3.02
N LEU A 244 -7.38 -26.48 -3.27
CA LEU A 244 -8.43 -26.40 -4.29
C LEU A 244 -7.78 -26.11 -5.64
N THR A 245 -8.08 -26.93 -6.65
CA THR A 245 -7.52 -26.80 -7.99
C THR A 245 -8.47 -27.35 -9.06
N ARG A 246 -8.04 -27.34 -10.32
CA ARG A 246 -8.74 -27.97 -11.45
C ARG A 246 -7.89 -29.07 -12.08
N LYS A 247 -8.51 -29.96 -12.88
CA LYS A 247 -7.86 -31.13 -13.50
C LYS A 247 -6.58 -30.76 -14.23
N LYS A 248 -6.59 -29.64 -14.96
CA LYS A 248 -5.46 -29.14 -15.75
C LYS A 248 -4.23 -28.80 -14.89
N GLN A 249 -4.41 -28.34 -13.65
CA GLN A 249 -3.33 -27.94 -12.75
C GLN A 249 -2.96 -29.02 -11.71
N ALA A 250 -3.78 -30.06 -11.55
CA ALA A 250 -3.61 -31.08 -10.51
C ALA A 250 -2.24 -31.76 -10.52
N THR A 251 -1.65 -32.01 -11.70
CA THR A 251 -0.34 -32.66 -11.84
C THR A 251 0.81 -31.83 -11.28
N LYS A 252 0.65 -30.51 -11.13
CA LYS A 252 1.67 -29.61 -10.54
C LYS A 252 1.93 -29.88 -9.06
N PHE A 253 1.04 -30.61 -8.40
CA PHE A 253 1.09 -30.92 -6.98
C PHE A 253 1.66 -32.31 -6.69
N LEU A 254 2.08 -33.07 -7.72
CA LEU A 254 2.74 -34.35 -7.53
C LEU A 254 4.24 -34.14 -7.26
N PRO A 255 4.87 -34.96 -6.39
CA PRO A 255 4.35 -36.16 -5.74
C PRO A 255 3.94 -35.93 -4.26
N HIS A 256 3.36 -34.77 -3.88
CA HIS A 256 3.02 -34.52 -2.46
C HIS A 256 1.94 -35.50 -1.95
N HIS A 257 2.37 -36.66 -1.43
CA HIS A 257 1.48 -37.75 -1.03
C HIS A 257 0.57 -37.38 0.15
N ASP A 258 1.02 -36.47 1.01
CA ASP A 258 0.25 -36.00 2.17
C ASP A 258 -0.67 -34.80 1.85
N LEU A 259 -0.57 -34.25 0.63
CA LEU A 259 -1.37 -33.11 0.20
C LEU A 259 -2.69 -33.58 -0.41
N LYS A 260 -3.81 -33.16 0.18
CA LYS A 260 -5.13 -33.46 -0.36
C LYS A 260 -5.47 -32.48 -1.49
N LEU A 261 -5.89 -33.01 -2.65
CA LEU A 261 -6.36 -32.19 -3.77
C LEU A 261 -7.88 -32.28 -3.90
N VAL A 262 -8.53 -31.13 -3.85
CA VAL A 262 -9.95 -30.98 -4.22
C VAL A 262 -9.98 -30.38 -5.63
N VAL A 263 -10.46 -31.19 -6.57
CA VAL A 263 -10.52 -30.85 -8.00
C VAL A 263 -11.94 -30.38 -8.29
N LEU A 264 -12.11 -29.09 -8.57
CA LEU A 264 -13.41 -28.42 -8.62
C LEU A 264 -14.22 -28.77 -9.89
N ASP A 265 -13.53 -29.12 -10.97
CA ASP A 265 -14.10 -29.50 -12.27
C ASP A 265 -14.18 -31.02 -12.46
N ASP A 266 -14.25 -31.76 -11.35
CA ASP A 266 -14.43 -33.20 -11.36
C ASP A 266 -15.91 -33.58 -11.29
N SER A 267 -16.45 -34.15 -12.37
CA SER A 267 -17.87 -34.50 -12.52
C SER A 267 -18.41 -35.30 -11.34
N ASP A 268 -17.65 -36.30 -10.90
CA ASP A 268 -18.04 -37.21 -9.82
C ASP A 268 -18.09 -36.48 -8.46
N LYS A 269 -17.30 -35.40 -8.31
CA LYS A 269 -17.32 -34.56 -7.11
C LYS A 269 -18.39 -33.48 -7.17
N ILE A 270 -18.77 -32.99 -8.35
CA ILE A 270 -19.84 -31.98 -8.50
C ILE A 270 -21.16 -32.53 -7.95
N ASP A 271 -21.52 -33.76 -8.30
CA ASP A 271 -22.73 -34.40 -7.77
C ASP A 271 -22.66 -34.57 -6.26
N LEU A 272 -21.51 -34.98 -5.72
CA LEU A 272 -21.28 -35.09 -4.28
C LEU A 272 -21.34 -33.73 -3.56
N LEU A 273 -20.81 -32.65 -4.16
CA LEU A 273 -20.91 -31.29 -3.62
C LEU A 273 -22.38 -30.86 -3.51
N MET A 274 -23.20 -31.16 -4.53
CA MET A 274 -24.62 -30.81 -4.54
C MET A 274 -25.43 -31.51 -3.43
N THR A 275 -24.95 -32.64 -2.89
CA THR A 275 -25.57 -33.32 -1.74
C THR A 275 -25.32 -32.64 -0.39
N HIS A 276 -24.35 -31.73 -0.31
CA HIS A 276 -24.05 -31.00 0.92
C HIS A 276 -25.03 -29.85 1.13
N SER A 277 -25.13 -29.39 2.38
CA SER A 277 -26.04 -28.29 2.72
C SER A 277 -25.62 -27.00 2.00
N ALA A 278 -26.61 -26.29 1.45
CA ALA A 278 -26.45 -24.95 0.92
C ALA A 278 -26.62 -23.86 2.01
N GLU A 279 -26.85 -24.24 3.27
CA GLU A 279 -26.92 -23.32 4.40
C GLU A 279 -25.51 -22.85 4.82
N ASP A 280 -25.44 -21.62 5.32
CA ASP A 280 -24.18 -21.03 5.79
C ASP A 280 -23.59 -21.86 6.93
N LEU A 281 -22.28 -22.10 6.86
CA LEU A 281 -21.57 -22.86 7.87
C LEU A 281 -21.45 -22.03 9.16
N LYS A 282 -22.09 -22.47 10.24
CA LYS A 282 -22.02 -21.77 11.53
C LYS A 282 -20.69 -22.02 12.22
N ILE A 283 -19.79 -21.04 12.18
CA ILE A 283 -18.48 -21.09 12.85
C ILE A 283 -18.54 -20.30 14.16
N THR A 284 -18.37 -20.99 15.27
CA THR A 284 -18.52 -20.40 16.63
C THR A 284 -17.28 -19.68 17.16
N LYS A 285 -16.12 -19.79 16.49
CA LYS A 285 -14.84 -19.25 16.96
C LYS A 285 -14.13 -18.30 15.97
N LEU A 286 -14.80 -17.87 14.91
CA LEU A 286 -14.20 -16.96 13.95
C LEU A 286 -14.24 -15.54 14.50
N ASN A 287 -13.09 -14.89 14.57
CA ASN A 287 -12.97 -13.47 14.89
C ASN A 287 -12.25 -12.73 13.75
N THR A 288 -12.37 -11.42 13.69
CA THR A 288 -11.74 -10.61 12.65
C THR A 288 -10.20 -10.65 12.72
N ALA A 289 -9.61 -10.97 13.87
CA ALA A 289 -8.18 -11.21 14.00
C ALA A 289 -7.69 -12.49 13.29
N SER A 290 -8.60 -13.38 12.88
CA SER A 290 -8.26 -14.59 12.13
C SER A 290 -7.78 -14.26 10.71
N LEU A 291 -6.88 -15.07 10.17
CA LEU A 291 -6.34 -14.89 8.82
C LEU A 291 -7.45 -15.01 7.77
N ALA A 292 -7.45 -14.07 6.81
CA ALA A 292 -8.31 -14.09 5.62
C ALA A 292 -7.56 -14.69 4.42
N TYR A 293 -6.30 -14.30 4.23
CA TYR A 293 -5.48 -14.82 3.13
C TYR A 293 -3.98 -14.69 3.36
N ILE A 294 -3.22 -15.37 2.51
CA ILE A 294 -1.77 -15.27 2.40
C ILE A 294 -1.38 -15.10 0.93
N ASN A 295 -0.73 -13.98 0.62
CA ASN A 295 -0.12 -13.73 -0.70
C ASN A 295 1.40 -13.71 -0.59
N TYR A 296 2.07 -14.38 -1.53
CA TYR A 296 3.53 -14.47 -1.53
C TYR A 296 4.16 -13.37 -2.39
N THR A 297 5.05 -12.58 -1.79
CA THR A 297 5.80 -11.53 -2.48
C THR A 297 7.24 -11.95 -2.77
N SER A 298 7.91 -11.24 -3.69
CA SER A 298 9.35 -11.41 -3.91
C SER A 298 10.10 -10.93 -2.65
N GLY A 299 10.70 -11.86 -1.90
CA GLY A 299 11.55 -11.48 -0.78
C GLY A 299 12.86 -10.87 -1.27
N SER A 300 13.32 -9.81 -0.61
CA SER A 300 14.64 -9.19 -0.86
C SER A 300 15.81 -10.15 -0.71
N THR A 301 15.60 -11.28 -0.01
CA THR A 301 16.57 -12.36 0.21
C THR A 301 16.51 -13.47 -0.86
N GLY A 302 15.73 -13.28 -1.93
CA GLY A 302 15.53 -14.26 -3.02
C GLY A 302 14.48 -15.34 -2.70
N GLN A 303 14.14 -15.57 -1.43
CA GLN A 303 13.09 -16.50 -1.02
C GLN A 303 11.74 -15.78 -0.87
N PRO A 304 10.65 -16.29 -1.49
CA PRO A 304 9.32 -15.68 -1.35
C PRO A 304 8.85 -15.65 0.10
N LYS A 305 8.17 -14.57 0.49
CA LYS A 305 7.60 -14.39 1.84
C LYS A 305 6.07 -14.33 1.77
N GLY A 306 5.40 -15.14 2.58
CA GLY A 306 3.94 -15.12 2.70
C GLY A 306 3.48 -13.98 3.60
N VAL A 307 2.79 -12.99 3.04
CA VAL A 307 2.18 -11.90 3.79
C VAL A 307 0.84 -12.38 4.32
N GLN A 308 0.73 -12.45 5.65
CA GLN A 308 -0.48 -12.90 6.34
C GLN A 308 -1.40 -11.72 6.61
N VAL A 309 -2.62 -11.76 6.07
CA VAL A 309 -3.59 -10.67 6.19
C VAL A 309 -4.83 -11.17 6.92
N THR A 310 -5.28 -10.42 7.93
CA THR A 310 -6.43 -10.78 8.77
C THR A 310 -7.75 -10.33 8.14
N ASN A 311 -8.87 -10.90 8.61
CA ASN A 311 -10.19 -10.42 8.25
C ASN A 311 -10.39 -8.95 8.66
N GLN A 312 -9.82 -8.51 9.79
CA GLN A 312 -9.85 -7.11 10.23
C GLN A 312 -9.24 -6.18 9.19
N ASN A 313 -8.07 -6.55 8.63
CA ASN A 313 -7.41 -5.73 7.60
C ASN A 313 -8.28 -5.61 6.35
N VAL A 314 -8.86 -6.72 5.90
CA VAL A 314 -9.71 -6.76 4.70
C VAL A 314 -11.01 -5.99 4.91
N SER A 315 -11.66 -6.17 6.06
CA SER A 315 -12.88 -5.45 6.38
C SER A 315 -12.62 -3.95 6.52
N ASN A 316 -11.54 -3.54 7.19
CA ASN A 316 -11.15 -2.13 7.25
C ASN A 316 -10.97 -1.51 5.86
N LEU A 317 -10.27 -2.20 4.95
CA LEU A 317 -10.15 -1.78 3.56
C LEU A 317 -11.53 -1.65 2.90
N ALA A 318 -12.42 -2.63 3.11
CA ALA A 318 -13.75 -2.63 2.52
C ALA A 318 -14.57 -1.41 2.94
N TYR A 319 -14.63 -1.11 4.24
CA TYR A 319 -15.37 0.05 4.76
C TYR A 319 -14.77 1.38 4.30
N ALA A 320 -13.43 1.52 4.35
CA ALA A 320 -12.77 2.72 3.84
C ALA A 320 -13.04 2.96 2.35
N MET A 321 -13.05 1.89 1.54
CA MET A 321 -13.43 1.99 0.13
C MET A 321 -14.89 2.41 -0.06
N GLN A 322 -15.82 1.89 0.75
CA GLN A 322 -17.22 2.30 0.67
C GLN A 322 -17.42 3.77 1.05
N GLU A 323 -16.70 4.28 2.06
CA GLU A 323 -16.74 5.69 2.43
C GLU A 323 -16.29 6.58 1.26
N ILE A 324 -15.14 6.26 0.65
CA ILE A 324 -14.63 7.00 -0.52
C ILE A 324 -15.61 6.96 -1.70
N LEU A 325 -16.22 5.80 -1.97
CA LEU A 325 -17.22 5.66 -3.03
C LEU A 325 -18.48 6.47 -2.71
N ALA A 326 -18.90 6.51 -1.45
CA ALA A 326 -20.04 7.30 -1.00
C ALA A 326 -19.82 8.80 -1.15
N GLU A 327 -18.64 9.31 -0.76
CA GLU A 327 -18.25 10.72 -0.96
C GLU A 327 -18.26 11.11 -2.44
N ARG A 328 -17.98 10.17 -3.33
CA ARG A 328 -18.03 10.35 -4.79
C ARG A 328 -19.42 10.12 -5.40
N GLY A 329 -20.43 9.80 -4.60
CA GLY A 329 -21.80 9.53 -5.07
C GLY A 329 -21.95 8.22 -5.85
N LEU A 330 -21.03 7.26 -5.67
CA LEU A 330 -20.98 6.00 -6.42
C LEU A 330 -21.55 4.80 -5.64
N VAL A 331 -22.47 4.98 -4.68
CA VAL A 331 -23.00 3.84 -3.91
C VAL A 331 -24.02 3.05 -4.73
N GLY A 332 -23.80 1.75 -4.90
CA GLY A 332 -24.80 0.79 -5.39
C GLY A 332 -25.19 0.83 -6.86
N ASN A 333 -24.57 1.70 -7.68
CA ASN A 333 -24.92 1.90 -9.10
C ASN A 333 -23.79 1.59 -10.10
N PHE A 334 -22.79 0.81 -9.69
CA PHE A 334 -21.67 0.45 -10.56
C PHE A 334 -21.43 -1.05 -10.58
N LYS A 335 -20.73 -1.48 -11.63
CA LYS A 335 -20.19 -2.83 -11.80
C LYS A 335 -18.68 -2.76 -11.57
N TRP A 336 -18.11 -3.80 -10.99
CA TRP A 336 -16.67 -3.82 -10.73
C TRP A 336 -15.95 -4.82 -11.64
N ALA A 337 -15.05 -4.31 -12.47
CA ALA A 337 -14.19 -5.13 -13.32
C ALA A 337 -13.02 -5.69 -12.49
N TRP A 338 -13.03 -6.99 -12.21
CA TRP A 338 -11.91 -7.66 -11.57
C TRP A 338 -10.84 -7.96 -12.62
N ASN A 339 -9.81 -7.13 -12.68
CA ASN A 339 -8.61 -7.32 -13.50
C ASN A 339 -7.47 -8.00 -12.74
N ALA A 340 -7.14 -7.53 -11.53
CA ALA A 340 -5.93 -7.98 -10.82
C ALA A 340 -5.82 -9.53 -10.71
N PRO A 341 -4.63 -10.13 -10.92
CA PRO A 341 -4.41 -11.56 -10.66
C PRO A 341 -4.66 -11.88 -9.18
N LEU A 342 -5.17 -13.08 -8.89
CA LEU A 342 -5.47 -13.50 -7.52
C LEU A 342 -4.24 -13.48 -6.58
N VAL A 343 -3.05 -13.70 -7.12
CA VAL A 343 -1.79 -13.68 -6.37
C VAL A 343 -1.30 -12.27 -5.99
N PHE A 344 -2.00 -11.22 -6.44
CA PHE A 344 -1.76 -9.83 -6.03
C PHE A 344 -2.87 -9.37 -5.09
N ASP A 345 -2.49 -8.66 -4.03
CA ASP A 345 -3.40 -8.10 -3.02
C ASP A 345 -4.47 -7.15 -3.59
N ALA A 346 -4.19 -6.46 -4.69
CA ALA A 346 -5.17 -5.65 -5.42
C ALA A 346 -6.43 -6.45 -5.83
N SER A 347 -6.35 -7.78 -5.95
CA SER A 347 -7.51 -8.63 -6.22
C SER A 347 -8.55 -8.63 -5.10
N VAL A 348 -8.12 -8.33 -3.86
CA VAL A 348 -9.00 -8.31 -2.68
C VAL A 348 -10.05 -7.22 -2.80
N GLN A 349 -9.76 -6.11 -3.50
CA GLN A 349 -10.72 -5.02 -3.74
C GLN A 349 -12.00 -5.51 -4.42
N ALA A 350 -11.92 -6.51 -5.30
CA ALA A 350 -13.11 -7.08 -5.92
C ALA A 350 -13.97 -7.83 -4.89
N LEU A 351 -13.33 -8.62 -4.02
CA LEU A 351 -14.04 -9.33 -2.95
C LEU A 351 -14.71 -8.35 -1.97
N THR A 352 -14.06 -7.20 -1.69
CA THR A 352 -14.69 -6.15 -0.88
C THR A 352 -15.94 -5.60 -1.55
N GLN A 353 -15.91 -5.31 -2.86
CA GLN A 353 -17.10 -4.82 -3.56
C GLN A 353 -18.24 -5.84 -3.58
N LEU A 354 -17.93 -7.13 -3.82
CA LEU A 354 -18.93 -8.20 -3.81
C LEU A 354 -19.68 -8.28 -2.47
N ALA A 355 -18.95 -8.14 -1.36
CA ALA A 355 -19.53 -8.17 -0.02
C ALA A 355 -20.43 -6.97 0.31
N PHE A 356 -20.39 -5.91 -0.51
CA PHE A 356 -21.26 -4.74 -0.41
C PHE A 356 -22.33 -4.67 -1.51
N GLY A 357 -22.59 -5.78 -2.21
CA GLY A 357 -23.73 -5.89 -3.11
C GLY A 357 -23.44 -5.45 -4.55
N VAL A 358 -22.16 -5.29 -4.91
CA VAL A 358 -21.71 -4.89 -6.25
C VAL A 358 -21.56 -6.12 -7.15
N GLU A 359 -22.11 -6.03 -8.36
CA GLU A 359 -21.91 -7.02 -9.43
C GLU A 359 -20.44 -7.03 -9.89
N LEU A 360 -19.79 -8.18 -9.78
CA LEU A 360 -18.42 -8.39 -10.22
C LEU A 360 -18.35 -8.95 -11.64
N HIS A 361 -17.52 -8.33 -12.47
CA HIS A 361 -17.15 -8.84 -13.79
C HIS A 361 -15.73 -9.38 -13.75
N LEU A 362 -15.58 -10.70 -13.76
CA LEU A 362 -14.28 -11.34 -13.84
C LEU A 362 -13.78 -11.29 -15.28
N LEU A 363 -12.79 -10.43 -15.53
CA LEU A 363 -12.17 -10.32 -16.85
C LEU A 363 -11.40 -11.60 -17.19
N THR A 364 -11.59 -12.13 -18.40
CA THR A 364 -10.86 -13.31 -18.88
C THR A 364 -9.39 -12.96 -19.12
N GLU A 365 -8.52 -13.96 -19.20
CA GLU A 365 -7.09 -13.70 -19.44
C GLU A 365 -6.84 -13.04 -20.81
N GLU A 366 -7.66 -13.37 -21.81
CA GLU A 366 -7.67 -12.73 -23.12
C GLU A 366 -8.00 -11.23 -23.01
N MET A 367 -9.08 -10.86 -22.32
CA MET A 367 -9.47 -9.46 -22.12
C MET A 367 -8.41 -8.65 -21.37
N ARG A 368 -7.60 -9.28 -20.53
CA ARG A 368 -6.57 -8.58 -19.74
C ARG A 368 -5.30 -8.30 -20.53
N THR A 369 -5.05 -9.08 -21.57
CA THR A 369 -3.84 -8.99 -22.40
C THR A 369 -4.08 -8.25 -23.72
N ASP A 370 -5.34 -7.98 -24.06
CA ASP A 370 -5.76 -7.20 -25.22
C ASP A 370 -6.57 -5.95 -24.80
N PRO A 371 -6.02 -4.73 -24.94
CA PRO A 371 -6.73 -3.48 -24.65
C PRO A 371 -8.02 -3.29 -25.46
N GLY A 372 -8.10 -3.84 -26.68
CA GLY A 372 -9.31 -3.77 -27.50
C GLY A 372 -10.43 -4.60 -26.91
N ALA A 373 -10.12 -5.83 -26.49
CA ALA A 373 -11.06 -6.71 -25.82
C ALA A 373 -11.45 -6.21 -24.41
N LEU A 374 -10.60 -5.41 -23.75
CA LEU A 374 -10.94 -4.76 -22.48
C LEU A 374 -11.94 -3.61 -22.65
N ALA A 375 -11.88 -2.91 -23.77
CA ALA A 375 -12.69 -1.73 -24.04
C ALA A 375 -14.08 -2.05 -24.61
N SER A 376 -14.28 -3.28 -25.11
CA SER A 376 -15.56 -3.83 -25.57
C SER A 376 -16.38 -4.40 -24.43
#